data_AF-A0A6N6N2C4-F1
#
_entry.id   AF-A0A6N6N2C4-F1
#
_cell.length_a   1.000
_cell.length_b   1.000
_cell.length_c   1.000
_cell.angle_alpha   90.00
_cell.angle_beta   90.00
_cell.angle_gamma   90.00
#
_symmetry.space_group_name_H-M   'P 1'
#
loop_
_entity.id
_entity.type
_entity.pdbx_description
1 polymer ?
#
loop_
_entity_poly.entity_id
_entity_poly.type
_entity_poly.pdbx_seq_one_letter_code
_entity_poly.pdbx_strand_id
1 'polypeptide(L)'
;MTQICPEDCMHSHVDPWWVEADSNVPEPGRLLWVYVPHVGQEPMALVPTGRADDARQHALADCKIMPANHEEVFQRSKLPVAGLPCYDREMLSVYRAKRRPALVLAAPHVPLDREEFKGKPSYMTAATYMIAPYYGVEEGTGKRAGYPATFMERVRHGEYPQFFWDSLPVGNEDESILRLDQIYPLSTMFRAFELTDFKLSEAALAVIQEWMEWHFFTEVRVDGLVQYFHETFAE
;
A
#
# COMPACT_ATOMS: atom_id res chain seq x y z
N MET A 1 22.60 5.07 -10.06
CA MET A 1 22.16 5.27 -11.46
C MET A 1 21.59 6.67 -11.54
N THR A 2 21.97 7.49 -12.53
CA THR A 2 21.39 8.84 -12.68
C THR A 2 20.06 8.69 -13.39
N GLN A 3 18.96 8.98 -12.69
CA GLN A 3 17.62 8.88 -13.25
C GLN A 3 17.30 10.18 -13.99
N ILE A 4 16.92 10.08 -15.27
CA ILE A 4 16.52 11.25 -16.04
C ILE A 4 15.11 11.62 -15.60
N CYS A 5 15.00 12.70 -14.82
CA CYS A 5 13.72 13.22 -14.32
C CYS A 5 13.41 14.57 -14.98
N PRO A 6 12.13 14.94 -15.15
CA PRO A 6 11.75 16.30 -15.54
C PRO A 6 12.32 17.34 -14.57
N GLU A 7 12.60 18.56 -15.05
CA GLU A 7 13.14 19.63 -14.19
C GLU A 7 12.08 20.16 -13.20
N ASP A 8 10.80 20.04 -13.55
CA ASP A 8 9.63 20.52 -12.83
C ASP A 8 9.04 19.51 -11.84
N CYS A 9 9.89 18.71 -11.20
CA CYS A 9 9.46 17.73 -10.21
C CYS A 9 10.39 17.67 -9.00
N MET A 10 9.89 17.14 -7.90
CA MET A 10 10.64 17.07 -6.64
C MET A 10 11.98 16.30 -6.75
N HIS A 11 12.10 15.35 -7.69
CA HIS A 11 13.35 14.62 -7.94
C HIS A 11 14.50 15.55 -8.35
N SER A 12 14.24 16.71 -8.97
CA SER A 12 15.29 17.62 -9.42
C SER A 12 16.04 18.29 -8.25
N HIS A 13 15.47 18.26 -7.05
CA HIS A 13 16.04 18.87 -5.83
C HIS A 13 16.81 17.88 -4.95
N VAL A 14 16.75 16.57 -5.24
CA VAL A 14 17.37 15.52 -4.43
C VAL A 14 18.05 14.47 -5.32
N ASP A 15 19.37 14.39 -5.25
CA ASP A 15 20.17 13.37 -5.94
C ASP A 15 21.17 12.72 -4.96
N PRO A 16 21.22 11.37 -4.86
CA PRO A 16 20.34 10.39 -5.51
C PRO A 16 18.96 10.31 -4.87
N TRP A 17 17.93 10.02 -5.67
CA TRP A 17 16.59 9.71 -5.18
C TRP A 17 16.48 8.26 -4.69
N TRP A 18 16.80 7.29 -5.56
CA TRP A 18 16.86 5.86 -5.24
C TRP A 18 18.30 5.39 -5.06
N VAL A 19 18.53 4.54 -4.06
CA VAL A 19 19.81 3.89 -3.78
C VAL A 19 19.61 2.38 -3.63
N GLU A 20 20.70 1.61 -3.79
CA GLU A 20 20.68 0.18 -3.48
C GLU A 20 20.47 -0.03 -1.98
N ALA A 21 19.58 -0.95 -1.65
CA ALA A 21 19.31 -1.30 -0.27
C ALA A 21 20.31 -2.35 0.23
N ASP A 22 20.79 -2.15 1.46
CA ASP A 22 21.76 -2.99 2.14
C ASP A 22 21.13 -4.02 3.09
N SER A 23 19.80 -3.93 3.30
CA SER A 23 19.05 -4.79 4.21
C SER A 23 18.17 -5.81 3.48
N ASN A 24 17.92 -6.96 4.11
CA ASN A 24 16.97 -7.99 3.66
C ASN A 24 15.65 -7.95 4.45
N VAL A 25 15.30 -6.78 5.01
CA VAL A 25 14.08 -6.56 5.76
C VAL A 25 13.40 -5.29 5.25
N PRO A 26 12.06 -5.21 5.27
CA PRO A 26 11.38 -3.96 4.97
C PRO A 26 11.68 -2.90 6.03
N GLU A 27 12.03 -1.70 5.58
CA GLU A 27 12.34 -0.50 6.37
C GLU A 27 11.71 0.73 5.70
N PRO A 28 11.47 1.85 6.41
CA PRO A 28 10.97 3.07 5.79
C PRO A 28 11.81 3.49 4.59
N GLY A 29 11.15 3.85 3.49
CA GLY A 29 11.80 4.14 2.20
C GLY A 29 12.07 2.90 1.33
N ARG A 30 11.88 1.66 1.83
CA ARG A 30 12.07 0.44 1.02
C ARG A 30 10.97 0.29 -0.02
N LEU A 31 11.37 -0.04 -1.25
CA LEU A 31 10.45 -0.38 -2.33
C LEU A 31 10.17 -1.89 -2.34
N LEU A 32 8.89 -2.26 -2.43
CA LEU A 32 8.39 -3.64 -2.38
C LEU A 32 7.47 -3.95 -3.56
N TRP A 33 7.32 -5.23 -3.90
CA TRP A 33 6.18 -5.72 -4.66
C TRP A 33 5.13 -6.31 -3.72
N VAL A 34 3.88 -5.87 -3.84
CA VAL A 34 2.76 -6.33 -2.99
C VAL A 34 1.47 -6.49 -3.80
N TYR A 35 0.55 -7.30 -3.30
CA TYR A 35 -0.81 -7.34 -3.82
C TYR A 35 -1.66 -6.23 -3.19
N VAL A 36 -1.95 -5.20 -3.97
CA VAL A 36 -2.75 -4.04 -3.56
C VAL A 36 -4.22 -4.31 -3.83
N PRO A 37 -5.11 -4.23 -2.83
CA PRO A 37 -6.56 -4.30 -3.03
C PRO A 37 -7.04 -3.25 -4.03
N HIS A 38 -7.93 -3.62 -4.94
CA HIS A 38 -8.53 -2.66 -5.87
C HIS A 38 -9.48 -1.72 -5.10
N VAL A 39 -9.24 -0.41 -5.17
CA VAL A 39 -10.11 0.58 -4.51
C VAL A 39 -11.37 0.82 -5.34
N GLY A 40 -12.48 1.18 -4.70
CA GLY A 40 -13.76 1.49 -5.36
C GLY A 40 -14.55 0.29 -5.86
N GLN A 41 -14.23 -0.93 -5.42
CA GLN A 41 -15.08 -2.10 -5.64
C GLN A 41 -16.15 -2.20 -4.55
N GLU A 42 -17.33 -2.73 -4.89
CA GLU A 42 -18.33 -3.11 -3.89
C GLU A 42 -17.69 -4.13 -2.93
N PRO A 43 -17.76 -3.91 -1.60
CA PRO A 43 -17.24 -4.87 -0.64
C PRO A 43 -17.97 -6.22 -0.81
N MET A 44 -17.22 -7.32 -0.88
CA MET A 44 -17.78 -8.67 -1.05
C MET A 44 -17.44 -9.56 0.14
N ALA A 45 -18.38 -10.42 0.51
CA ALA A 45 -18.27 -11.43 1.55
C ALA A 45 -18.09 -12.82 0.94
N LEU A 46 -17.23 -13.64 1.57
CA LEU A 46 -17.11 -15.07 1.33
C LEU A 46 -17.87 -15.82 2.43
N VAL A 47 -18.97 -16.45 2.07
CA VAL A 47 -19.81 -17.20 3.01
C VAL A 47 -19.61 -18.69 2.77
N PRO A 48 -18.97 -19.42 3.71
CA PRO A 48 -18.91 -20.87 3.63
C PRO A 48 -20.34 -21.43 3.68
N THR A 49 -20.66 -22.35 2.77
CA THR A 49 -21.98 -22.99 2.65
C THR A 49 -21.93 -24.49 2.97
N GLY A 50 -20.74 -25.10 2.93
CA GLY A 50 -20.54 -26.52 3.22
C GLY A 50 -19.06 -26.90 3.31
N ARG A 51 -18.81 -28.18 3.58
CA ARG A 51 -17.48 -28.80 3.47
C ARG A 51 -17.35 -29.42 2.08
N ALA A 52 -16.14 -29.47 1.53
CA ALA A 52 -15.88 -30.32 0.36
C ALA A 52 -16.17 -31.80 0.67
N ASP A 53 -16.26 -32.64 -0.37
CA ASP A 53 -16.72 -34.04 -0.31
C ASP A 53 -16.05 -34.91 0.78
N ASP A 54 -14.85 -34.56 1.23
CA ASP A 54 -14.13 -35.24 2.31
C ASP A 54 -14.08 -34.39 3.59
N ALA A 55 -14.78 -34.84 4.64
CA ALA A 55 -14.83 -34.17 5.94
C ALA A 55 -13.47 -34.06 6.67
N ARG A 56 -12.43 -34.78 6.23
CA ARG A 56 -11.05 -34.68 6.76
C ARG A 56 -10.22 -33.62 6.06
N GLN A 57 -10.69 -33.08 4.94
CA GLN A 57 -9.97 -32.05 4.17
C GLN A 57 -10.36 -30.66 4.68
N HIS A 58 -9.58 -30.15 5.61
CA HIS A 58 -9.83 -28.83 6.22
C HIS A 58 -9.44 -27.63 5.34
N ALA A 59 -8.80 -27.88 4.19
CA ALA A 59 -8.34 -26.85 3.26
C ALA A 59 -9.39 -26.43 2.22
N LEU A 60 -10.50 -27.17 2.09
CA LEU A 60 -11.50 -26.97 1.04
C LEU A 60 -12.89 -26.72 1.63
N ALA A 61 -13.64 -25.82 1.00
CA ALA A 61 -15.02 -25.51 1.36
C ALA A 61 -15.79 -24.95 0.17
N ASP A 62 -17.07 -25.32 0.10
CA ASP A 62 -18.00 -24.70 -0.82
C ASP A 62 -18.39 -23.33 -0.27
N CYS A 63 -18.16 -22.29 -1.06
CA CYS A 63 -18.40 -20.92 -0.64
C CYS A 63 -19.27 -20.18 -1.64
N LYS A 64 -20.08 -19.25 -1.13
CA LYS A 64 -20.78 -18.25 -1.94
C LYS A 64 -20.10 -16.90 -1.77
N ILE A 65 -19.88 -16.19 -2.87
CA ILE A 65 -19.46 -14.79 -2.87
C ILE A 65 -20.70 -13.93 -3.07
N MET A 66 -20.92 -12.96 -2.19
CA MET A 66 -22.06 -12.04 -2.23
C MET A 66 -21.65 -10.64 -1.75
N PRO A 67 -22.40 -9.58 -2.06
CA PRO A 67 -22.14 -8.26 -1.49
C PRO A 67 -22.10 -8.30 0.04
N ALA A 68 -21.12 -7.61 0.62
CA ALA A 68 -21.05 -7.42 2.05
C ALA A 68 -22.09 -6.37 2.46
N ASN A 69 -23.07 -6.78 3.26
CA ASN A 69 -24.15 -5.93 3.71
C ASN A 69 -24.06 -5.74 5.23
N HIS A 70 -23.91 -4.50 5.69
CA HIS A 70 -23.81 -4.18 7.11
C HIS A 70 -25.12 -4.45 7.89
N GLU A 71 -26.26 -4.52 7.20
CA GLU A 71 -27.56 -4.87 7.79
C GLU A 71 -27.74 -6.38 7.94
N GLU A 72 -26.95 -7.19 7.22
CA GLU A 72 -27.00 -8.64 7.29
C GLU A 72 -26.01 -9.17 8.33
N VAL A 73 -26.52 -9.94 9.27
CA VAL A 73 -25.66 -10.79 10.10
C VAL A 73 -25.25 -11.97 9.23
N PHE A 74 -23.99 -11.98 8.79
CA PHE A 74 -23.40 -13.12 8.09
C PHE A 74 -23.40 -14.33 9.02
N GLN A 75 -24.46 -15.13 8.92
CA GLN A 75 -24.67 -16.26 9.82
C GLN A 75 -23.55 -17.28 9.62
N ARG A 76 -23.02 -17.78 10.75
CA ARG A 76 -22.18 -18.98 10.74
C ARG A 76 -22.89 -20.06 9.94
N SER A 77 -22.19 -20.59 8.93
CA SER A 77 -22.66 -21.82 8.30
C SER A 77 -22.89 -22.88 9.36
N LYS A 78 -23.97 -23.64 9.22
CA LYS A 78 -24.27 -24.79 10.10
C LYS A 78 -23.17 -25.86 10.06
N LEU A 79 -22.29 -25.80 9.06
CA LEU A 79 -21.16 -26.69 8.85
C LEU A 79 -19.86 -25.89 8.96
N PRO A 80 -19.29 -25.73 10.17
CA PRO A 80 -18.06 -24.99 10.35
C PRO A 80 -16.93 -25.63 9.54
N VAL A 81 -16.21 -24.78 8.82
CA VAL A 81 -15.01 -25.11 8.04
C VAL A 81 -13.81 -24.61 8.84
N ALA A 82 -12.96 -25.53 9.29
CA ALA A 82 -11.82 -25.19 10.15
C ALA A 82 -10.83 -24.21 9.46
N GLY A 83 -10.67 -24.29 8.13
CA GLY A 83 -9.81 -23.40 7.36
C GLY A 83 -10.35 -21.99 7.15
N LEU A 84 -11.62 -21.73 7.47
CA LEU A 84 -12.28 -20.42 7.31
C LEU A 84 -13.05 -20.07 8.60
N PRO A 85 -12.35 -19.92 9.75
CA PRO A 85 -13.01 -19.56 11.00
C PRO A 85 -13.63 -18.16 10.86
N CYS A 86 -14.86 -18.03 11.34
CA CYS A 86 -15.59 -16.77 11.38
C CYS A 86 -16.45 -16.76 12.65
N TYR A 87 -16.17 -15.83 13.55
CA TYR A 87 -16.87 -15.68 14.82
C TYR A 87 -18.08 -14.76 14.69
N ASP A 88 -18.87 -14.66 15.76
CA ASP A 88 -20.00 -13.74 15.79
C ASP A 88 -19.53 -12.31 15.54
N ARG A 89 -20.25 -11.56 14.70
CA ARG A 89 -19.90 -10.21 14.23
C ARG A 89 -18.62 -10.10 13.40
N GLU A 90 -18.08 -11.22 12.94
CA GLU A 90 -17.03 -11.22 11.93
C GLU A 90 -17.62 -11.57 10.55
N MET A 91 -16.89 -11.19 9.51
CA MET A 91 -17.18 -11.57 8.14
C MET A 91 -15.87 -11.78 7.40
N LEU A 92 -15.83 -12.82 6.56
CA LEU A 92 -14.70 -13.03 5.65
C LEU A 92 -14.90 -12.13 4.42
N SER A 93 -14.07 -11.11 4.27
CA SER A 93 -14.07 -10.25 3.09
C SER A 93 -13.19 -10.84 1.98
N VAL A 94 -13.65 -10.74 0.74
CA VAL A 94 -12.84 -11.05 -0.45
C VAL A 94 -12.81 -9.86 -1.39
N TYR A 95 -11.68 -9.66 -2.04
CA TYR A 95 -11.48 -8.52 -2.92
C TYR A 95 -10.52 -8.87 -4.05
N ARG A 96 -10.69 -8.20 -5.19
CA ARG A 96 -9.69 -8.24 -6.26
C ARG A 96 -8.45 -7.46 -5.83
N ALA A 97 -7.27 -7.99 -6.07
CA ALA A 97 -6.00 -7.32 -5.85
C ALA A 97 -5.12 -7.34 -7.11
N LYS A 98 -4.17 -6.41 -7.21
CA LYS A 98 -3.18 -6.35 -8.30
C LYS A 98 -1.77 -6.25 -7.71
N ARG A 99 -0.82 -7.02 -8.24
CA ARG A 99 0.59 -6.90 -7.89
C ARG A 99 1.11 -5.53 -8.35
N ARG A 100 1.65 -4.72 -7.44
CA ARG A 100 2.13 -3.36 -7.67
C ARG A 100 3.39 -3.06 -6.84
N PRO A 101 4.21 -2.09 -7.27
CA PRO A 101 5.21 -1.54 -6.39
C PRO A 101 4.53 -0.80 -5.23
N ALA A 102 5.14 -0.79 -4.05
CA ALA A 102 4.70 0.00 -2.91
C ALA A 102 5.90 0.46 -2.09
N LEU A 103 5.80 1.67 -1.53
CA LEU A 103 6.78 2.25 -0.63
C LEU A 103 6.42 1.90 0.81
N VAL A 104 7.40 1.47 1.60
CA VAL A 104 7.26 1.37 3.06
C VAL A 104 7.37 2.76 3.66
N LEU A 105 6.30 3.22 4.29
CA LEU A 105 6.25 4.52 4.95
C LEU A 105 6.64 4.40 6.43
N ALA A 106 6.23 3.31 7.08
CA ALA A 106 6.58 3.03 8.46
C ALA A 106 6.79 1.53 8.70
N ALA A 107 7.77 1.22 9.55
CA ALA A 107 8.00 -0.11 10.08
C ALA A 107 7.28 -0.29 11.42
N PRO A 108 7.02 -1.55 11.84
CA PRO A 108 6.56 -1.84 13.18
C PRO A 108 7.50 -1.25 14.24
N HIS A 109 6.91 -0.74 15.32
CA HIS A 109 7.66 -0.29 16.49
C HIS A 109 8.17 -1.47 17.32
N VAL A 110 8.81 -1.13 18.45
CA VAL A 110 9.37 -2.07 19.42
C VAL A 110 8.36 -3.19 19.73
N PRO A 111 8.76 -4.47 19.63
CA PRO A 111 7.88 -5.58 19.99
C PRO A 111 7.39 -5.45 21.43
N LEU A 112 6.10 -5.67 21.65
CA LEU A 112 5.52 -5.72 22.99
C LEU A 112 6.02 -6.95 23.76
N ASP A 113 6.15 -6.84 25.08
CA ASP A 113 6.56 -7.95 25.94
C ASP A 113 5.55 -9.09 25.87
N ARG A 114 6.00 -10.27 25.45
CA ARG A 114 5.14 -11.45 25.28
C ARG A 114 4.60 -11.99 26.60
N GLU A 115 5.29 -11.77 27.72
CA GLU A 115 4.81 -12.27 29.01
C GLU A 115 3.56 -11.52 29.47
N GLU A 116 3.42 -10.22 29.16
CA GLU A 116 2.21 -9.43 29.46
C GLU A 116 0.98 -9.98 28.71
N PHE A 117 1.18 -10.60 27.55
CA PHE A 117 0.12 -11.12 26.68
C PHE A 117 -0.02 -12.65 26.74
N LYS A 118 0.55 -13.30 27.75
CA LYS A 118 0.47 -14.74 27.90
C LYS A 118 -0.99 -15.22 27.98
N GLY A 119 -1.35 -16.16 27.11
CA GLY A 119 -2.71 -16.69 27.00
C GLY A 119 -3.69 -15.79 26.22
N LYS A 120 -3.23 -14.67 25.64
CA LYS A 120 -4.01 -13.83 24.73
C LYS A 120 -3.77 -14.20 23.26
N PRO A 121 -4.74 -13.92 22.37
CA PRO A 121 -4.56 -14.12 20.94
C PRO A 121 -3.44 -13.24 20.36
N SER A 122 -2.64 -13.80 19.44
CA SER A 122 -1.50 -13.10 18.82
C SER A 122 -1.89 -11.90 17.96
N TYR A 123 -3.12 -11.86 17.43
CA TYR A 123 -3.58 -10.74 16.60
C TYR A 123 -3.66 -9.41 17.38
N MET A 124 -3.76 -9.45 18.71
CA MET A 124 -3.83 -8.24 19.54
C MET A 124 -2.55 -7.42 19.51
N THR A 125 -1.42 -8.05 19.22
CA THR A 125 -0.09 -7.42 19.15
C THR A 125 0.53 -7.61 17.78
N ALA A 126 -0.28 -7.89 16.75
CA ALA A 126 0.22 -8.14 15.41
C ALA A 126 0.81 -6.86 14.82
N ALA A 127 2.13 -6.90 14.62
CA ALA A 127 2.87 -5.84 13.97
C ALA A 127 2.52 -5.76 12.48
N THR A 128 2.39 -4.53 11.96
CA THR A 128 2.15 -4.24 10.55
C THR A 128 3.09 -3.16 10.06
N TYR A 129 3.53 -3.27 8.81
CA TYR A 129 4.10 -2.15 8.07
C TYR A 129 2.98 -1.22 7.62
N MET A 130 3.28 0.06 7.44
CA MET A 130 2.41 0.98 6.69
C MET A 130 3.04 1.23 5.33
N ILE A 131 2.27 1.01 4.26
CA ILE A 131 2.75 1.15 2.89
C ILE A 131 1.81 2.03 2.06
N ALA A 132 2.34 2.69 1.04
CA ALA A 132 1.58 3.34 -0.02
C ALA A 132 1.90 2.71 -1.38
N PRO A 133 0.89 2.39 -2.21
CA PRO A 133 1.11 1.76 -3.50
C PRO A 133 1.45 2.76 -4.60
N TYR A 134 2.22 2.30 -5.59
CA TYR A 134 2.47 3.02 -6.83
C TYR A 134 1.54 2.59 -7.97
N TYR A 135 1.18 3.56 -8.81
CA TYR A 135 0.37 3.38 -10.01
C TYR A 135 1.08 3.95 -11.22
N GLY A 136 1.37 3.11 -12.22
CA GLY A 136 1.82 3.58 -13.53
C GLY A 136 0.83 4.54 -14.19
N VAL A 137 1.38 5.46 -14.96
CA VAL A 137 0.64 6.58 -15.56
C VAL A 137 0.29 6.34 -17.02
N GLU A 138 0.96 5.40 -17.68
CA GLU A 138 0.84 5.15 -19.12
C GLU A 138 -0.61 4.88 -19.56
N GLU A 139 -1.06 5.73 -20.48
CA GLU A 139 -2.22 5.48 -21.32
C GLU A 139 -1.79 4.55 -22.47
N GLY A 140 -2.46 3.42 -22.66
CA GLY A 140 -1.99 2.38 -23.57
C GLY A 140 -3.10 1.59 -24.26
N THR A 141 -2.81 1.18 -25.51
CA THR A 141 -3.61 0.52 -26.57
C THR A 141 -4.80 -0.36 -26.15
N GLY A 142 -5.78 0.24 -25.48
CA GLY A 142 -7.16 -0.25 -25.36
C GLY A 142 -7.66 -0.55 -23.95
N LYS A 143 -6.82 -0.97 -22.97
CA LYS A 143 -7.29 -1.43 -21.64
C LYS A 143 -6.83 -0.60 -20.44
N ARG A 144 -5.92 0.35 -20.63
CA ARG A 144 -5.45 1.25 -19.56
C ARG A 144 -5.96 2.64 -19.87
N ALA A 145 -6.84 3.17 -19.01
CA ALA A 145 -7.38 4.52 -19.16
C ALA A 145 -6.32 5.61 -18.88
N GLY A 146 -5.18 5.26 -18.28
CA GLY A 146 -4.11 6.20 -17.92
C GLY A 146 -4.56 7.27 -16.94
N TYR A 147 -3.70 8.27 -16.74
CA TYR A 147 -4.08 9.55 -16.15
C TYR A 147 -4.01 10.64 -17.24
N PRO A 148 -4.93 11.62 -17.23
CA PRO A 148 -4.84 12.76 -18.15
C PRO A 148 -3.50 13.49 -17.99
N ALA A 149 -2.89 13.92 -19.08
CA ALA A 149 -1.61 14.64 -19.04
C ALA A 149 -1.66 15.91 -18.18
N THR A 150 -2.78 16.65 -18.22
CA THR A 150 -2.99 17.84 -17.38
C THR A 150 -3.06 17.51 -15.89
N PHE A 151 -3.57 16.33 -15.53
CA PHE A 151 -3.53 15.87 -14.14
C PHE A 151 -2.10 15.49 -13.74
N MET A 152 -1.36 14.82 -14.63
CA MET A 152 0.03 14.43 -14.37
C MET A 152 0.95 15.62 -14.13
N GLU A 153 0.80 16.69 -14.93
CA GLU A 153 1.52 17.95 -14.75
C GLU A 153 1.28 18.54 -13.36
N ARG A 154 0.02 18.63 -12.94
CA ARG A 154 -0.37 19.12 -11.60
C ARG A 154 0.16 18.27 -10.46
N VAL A 155 0.19 16.94 -10.64
CA VAL A 155 0.81 16.05 -9.64
C VAL A 155 2.32 16.27 -9.56
N ARG A 156 3.01 16.46 -10.70
CA ARG A 156 4.44 16.80 -10.72
C ARG A 156 4.74 18.10 -10.00
N HIS A 157 3.90 19.12 -10.18
CA HIS A 157 4.01 20.42 -9.51
C HIS A 157 3.54 20.41 -8.06
N GLY A 158 3.12 19.25 -7.53
CA GLY A 158 2.70 19.14 -6.15
C GLY A 158 1.42 19.92 -5.87
N GLU A 159 0.44 19.98 -6.78
CA GLU A 159 -0.86 20.61 -6.46
C GLU A 159 -1.74 19.72 -5.56
N TYR A 160 -1.42 18.43 -5.46
CA TYR A 160 -2.27 17.44 -4.79
C TYR A 160 -1.47 16.61 -3.77
N PRO A 161 -1.58 16.87 -2.46
CA PRO A 161 -0.74 16.20 -1.46
C PRO A 161 -0.97 14.69 -1.36
N GLN A 162 -2.14 14.20 -1.77
CA GLN A 162 -2.45 12.77 -1.78
C GLN A 162 -1.75 11.97 -2.88
N PHE A 163 -1.16 12.66 -3.86
CA PHE A 163 -0.43 12.08 -4.98
C PHE A 163 1.01 12.56 -4.93
N PHE A 164 1.95 11.67 -5.21
CA PHE A 164 3.35 12.04 -5.39
C PHE A 164 3.86 11.39 -6.67
N TRP A 165 4.37 12.21 -7.60
CA TRP A 165 4.98 11.72 -8.83
C TRP A 165 6.35 11.13 -8.53
N ASP A 166 6.68 10.00 -9.14
CA ASP A 166 7.96 9.32 -8.97
C ASP A 166 8.35 8.58 -10.25
N SER A 167 9.64 8.38 -10.44
CA SER A 167 10.17 7.46 -11.45
C SER A 167 10.80 6.30 -10.69
N LEU A 168 10.35 5.08 -10.95
CA LEU A 168 10.77 3.92 -10.16
C LEU A 168 11.99 3.22 -10.78
N PRO A 169 12.90 2.67 -9.96
CA PRO A 169 14.05 1.88 -10.44
C PRO A 169 13.65 0.43 -10.78
N VAL A 170 12.35 0.12 -10.78
CA VAL A 170 11.78 -1.21 -11.03
C VAL A 170 10.55 -1.11 -11.92
N GLY A 171 10.25 -2.22 -12.59
CA GLY A 171 9.14 -2.26 -13.55
C GLY A 171 9.55 -1.72 -14.91
N ASN A 172 8.55 -1.56 -15.79
CA ASN A 172 8.72 -1.08 -17.16
C ASN A 172 8.00 0.24 -17.40
N GLU A 173 7.51 0.89 -16.35
CA GLU A 173 6.72 2.13 -16.44
C GLU A 173 7.69 3.29 -16.15
N ASP A 174 7.78 4.25 -17.07
CA ASP A 174 8.73 5.37 -16.95
C ASP A 174 8.35 6.33 -15.80
N GLU A 175 7.05 6.46 -15.57
CA GLU A 175 6.44 7.38 -14.60
C GLU A 175 5.39 6.65 -13.75
N SER A 176 5.38 6.96 -12.45
CA SER A 176 4.49 6.38 -11.47
C SER A 176 3.94 7.43 -10.51
N ILE A 177 2.77 7.16 -9.93
CA ILE A 177 2.19 7.96 -8.85
C ILE A 177 2.12 7.13 -7.58
N LEU A 178 2.76 7.58 -6.51
CA LEU A 178 2.53 7.11 -5.15
C LEU A 178 1.17 7.63 -4.65
N ARG A 179 0.33 6.73 -4.14
CA ARG A 179 -1.02 7.03 -3.66
C ARG A 179 -1.05 7.08 -2.13
N LEU A 180 -0.83 8.26 -1.56
CA LEU A 180 -0.88 8.48 -0.10
C LEU A 180 -2.31 8.40 0.45
N ASP A 181 -3.33 8.65 -0.36
CA ASP A 181 -4.73 8.37 -0.02
C ASP A 181 -5.08 6.87 0.03
N GLN A 182 -4.18 6.00 -0.41
CA GLN A 182 -4.36 4.54 -0.40
C GLN A 182 -3.36 3.85 0.53
N ILE A 183 -2.95 4.52 1.61
CA ILE A 183 -2.12 3.90 2.64
C ILE A 183 -2.89 2.76 3.31
N TYR A 184 -2.25 1.60 3.48
CA TYR A 184 -2.84 0.48 4.20
C TYR A 184 -1.81 -0.34 4.98
N PRO A 185 -2.25 -1.04 6.04
CA PRO A 185 -1.38 -1.91 6.82
C PRO A 185 -1.02 -3.17 6.03
N LEU A 186 0.27 -3.51 5.99
CA LEU A 186 0.80 -4.72 5.40
C LEU A 186 1.31 -5.66 6.49
N SER A 187 0.95 -6.95 6.38
CA SER A 187 1.43 -7.98 7.29
C SER A 187 2.96 -8.11 7.27
N THR A 188 3.55 -8.41 8.43
CA THR A 188 4.99 -8.71 8.56
C THR A 188 5.37 -10.10 8.07
N MET A 189 4.40 -10.91 7.63
CA MET A 189 4.66 -12.24 7.06
C MET A 189 5.37 -12.12 5.71
N PHE A 190 6.48 -12.85 5.53
CA PHE A 190 7.30 -12.84 4.31
C PHE A 190 6.56 -13.19 3.01
N ARG A 191 5.36 -13.79 3.09
CA ARG A 191 4.53 -14.10 1.91
C ARG A 191 3.65 -12.93 1.45
N ALA A 192 3.56 -11.87 2.26
CA ALA A 192 2.72 -10.71 1.96
C ALA A 192 3.39 -9.75 0.95
N PHE A 193 4.69 -9.87 0.75
CA PHE A 193 5.49 -8.98 -0.09
C PHE A 193 6.71 -9.68 -0.69
N GLU A 194 7.31 -9.03 -1.67
CA GLU A 194 8.61 -9.36 -2.24
C GLU A 194 9.50 -8.11 -2.18
N LEU A 195 10.71 -8.26 -1.66
CA LEU A 195 11.68 -7.17 -1.55
C LEU A 195 12.24 -6.83 -2.94
N THR A 196 12.44 -5.54 -3.20
CA THR A 196 13.29 -5.08 -4.30
C THR A 196 14.67 -4.71 -3.78
N ASP A 197 15.63 -4.46 -4.67
CA ASP A 197 17.00 -4.05 -4.30
C ASP A 197 17.11 -2.54 -4.04
N PHE A 198 16.01 -1.79 -4.01
CA PHE A 198 16.03 -0.33 -3.96
C PHE A 198 15.32 0.24 -2.74
N LYS A 199 15.86 1.33 -2.21
CA LYS A 199 15.24 2.19 -1.20
C LYS A 199 15.48 3.66 -1.52
N LEU A 200 14.65 4.54 -0.97
CA LEU A 200 14.90 5.98 -1.02
C LEU A 200 16.23 6.31 -0.31
N SER A 201 16.93 7.32 -0.81
CA SER A 201 17.99 7.96 -0.04
C SER A 201 17.41 8.65 1.20
N GLU A 202 18.24 8.95 2.19
CA GLU A 202 17.80 9.65 3.42
C GLU A 202 17.14 11.01 3.10
N ALA A 203 17.67 11.74 2.13
CA ALA A 203 17.11 13.02 1.69
C ALA A 203 15.74 12.84 1.00
N ALA A 204 15.60 11.84 0.13
CA ALA A 204 14.34 11.56 -0.54
C ALA A 204 13.28 11.04 0.44
N LEU A 205 13.67 10.20 1.41
CA LEU A 205 12.78 9.76 2.48
C LEU A 205 12.28 10.94 3.33
N ALA A 206 13.15 11.90 3.67
CA ALA A 206 12.75 13.09 4.41
C ALA A 206 11.71 13.92 3.64
N VAL A 207 11.86 14.04 2.31
CA VAL A 207 10.86 14.69 1.45
C VAL A 207 9.53 13.95 1.49
N ILE A 208 9.52 12.63 1.37
CA ILE A 208 8.28 11.84 1.46
C ILE A 208 7.62 12.00 2.83
N GLN A 209 8.40 12.05 3.91
CA GLN A 209 7.88 12.30 5.26
C GLN A 209 7.23 13.68 5.37
N GLU A 210 7.87 14.72 4.85
CA GLU A 210 7.30 16.08 4.81
C GLU A 210 6.03 16.13 3.94
N TRP A 211 6.01 15.43 2.81
CA TRP A 211 4.83 15.32 1.94
C TRP A 211 3.68 14.59 2.63
N MET A 212 3.98 13.56 3.42
CA MET A 212 2.98 12.89 4.26
C MET A 212 2.43 13.82 5.34
N GLU A 213 3.28 14.60 6.01
CA GLU A 213 2.83 15.62 6.97
C GLU A 213 1.85 16.59 6.29
N TRP A 214 2.19 17.06 5.09
CA TRP A 214 1.31 17.92 4.30
C TRP A 214 -0.01 17.24 3.94
N HIS A 215 0.00 15.97 3.52
CA HIS A 215 -1.21 15.22 3.23
C HIS A 215 -2.14 15.05 4.45
N PHE A 216 -1.59 14.71 5.61
CA PHE A 216 -2.40 14.44 6.80
C PHE A 216 -2.86 15.69 7.53
N PHE A 217 -2.04 16.74 7.56
CA PHE A 217 -2.30 17.94 8.36
C PHE A 217 -2.71 19.14 7.51
N THR A 218 -2.69 19.02 6.17
CA THR A 218 -3.03 20.09 5.22
C THR A 218 -2.14 21.34 5.33
N GLU A 219 -1.02 21.23 6.04
CA GLU A 219 -0.05 22.29 6.26
C GLU A 219 1.31 21.85 5.72
N VAL A 220 1.93 22.68 4.89
CA VAL A 220 3.31 22.45 4.44
C VAL A 220 4.24 22.91 5.56
N ARG A 221 5.22 22.09 5.90
CA ARG A 221 6.21 22.40 6.92
C ARG A 221 7.01 23.67 6.54
N VAL A 222 7.15 24.58 7.51
CA VAL A 222 7.96 25.79 7.32
C VAL A 222 9.44 25.43 7.23
N ASP A 223 10.15 26.09 6.31
CA ASP A 223 11.56 25.89 5.98
C ASP A 223 11.88 24.46 5.51
N GLY A 224 10.88 23.75 5.00
CA GLY A 224 11.00 22.41 4.44
C GLY A 224 11.26 22.40 2.92
N LEU A 225 11.64 21.23 2.40
CA LEU A 225 11.93 21.08 0.96
C LEU A 225 10.66 21.17 0.11
N VAL A 226 9.50 20.75 0.65
CA VAL A 226 8.22 20.83 -0.04
C VAL A 226 7.76 22.28 -0.15
N GLN A 227 7.97 23.08 0.90
CA GLN A 227 7.72 24.52 0.82
C GLN A 227 8.61 25.18 -0.23
N TYR A 228 9.92 24.94 -0.17
CA TYR A 228 10.87 25.51 -1.13
C TYR A 228 10.50 25.16 -2.58
N PHE A 229 10.09 23.92 -2.82
CA PHE A 229 9.62 23.47 -4.13
C PHE A 229 8.38 24.24 -4.59
N HIS A 230 7.36 24.39 -3.75
CA HIS A 230 6.18 25.20 -4.08
C HIS A 230 6.55 26.65 -4.39
N GLU A 231 7.45 27.26 -3.62
CA GLU A 231 7.89 28.64 -3.86
C GLU A 231 8.65 28.80 -5.18
N THR A 232 9.35 27.75 -5.64
CA THR A 232 10.11 27.74 -6.88
C THR A 232 9.21 27.67 -8.13
N PHE A 233 8.06 27.01 -8.04
CA PHE A 233 7.16 26.75 -9.18
C PHE A 233 5.78 27.42 -9.07
N ALA A 234 5.57 28.33 -8.11
CA ALA A 234 4.30 29.06 -7.91
C ALA A 234 4.09 30.28 -8.85
N GLU A 235 4.90 30.46 -9.89
CA GLU A 235 4.74 31.53 -10.91
C GLU A 235 3.86 31.10 -12.10
#